data_AF-A0A0D0NPN4-F1
#
_entry.id   AF-A0A0D0NPN4-F1
#
_cell.length_a   1.000
_cell.length_b   1.000
_cell.length_c   1.000
_cell.angle_alpha   90.00
_cell.angle_beta   90.00
_cell.angle_gamma   90.00
#
_symmetry.space_group_name_H-M   'P 1'
#
loop_
_entity.id
_entity.type
_entity.pdbx_description
1 polymer ?
#
loop_
_entity_poly.entity_id
_entity_poly.type
_entity_poly.pdbx_seq_one_letter_code
_entity_poly.pdbx_strand_id
1 'polypeptide(L)'
;MATYGGCLLALLLLALLRPMPLIGLGRRPFVVALILCGALPALVTGREKMTEATEAELAALRVTDTAAYLERLAEYDPARWLTELEQLDPAGFAAEMARQAEAAEVERREAEARRAAEAREARERAEARRRSECSQTFETQAYIAAQTFVTRELRSPGSAEFPSIHRGEVSSRTLGGCGFRLAAYVDAQNAFGAVIRTRFVVELRRVPDHDAWDLVSIAFGT
;
A
#
# COMPACT_ATOMS: atom_id res chain seq x y z
N MET A 1 -22.04 -32.85 16.76
CA MET A 1 -22.25 -31.80 15.74
C MET A 1 -23.59 -31.10 15.97
N ALA A 2 -23.70 -30.25 16.99
CA ALA A 2 -24.96 -29.56 17.32
C ALA A 2 -24.76 -28.20 18.00
N THR A 3 -23.65 -27.50 17.73
CA THR A 3 -23.30 -26.24 18.41
C THR A 3 -23.31 -25.02 17.48
N TYR A 4 -23.26 -25.19 16.15
CA TYR A 4 -23.20 -24.07 15.21
C TYR A 4 -24.57 -23.49 14.83
N GLY A 5 -25.66 -24.27 14.94
CA GLY A 5 -27.01 -23.80 14.62
C GLY A 5 -27.56 -22.76 15.61
N GLY A 6 -27.17 -22.85 16.89
CA GLY A 6 -27.62 -21.92 17.93
C GLY A 6 -26.99 -20.52 17.84
N CYS A 7 -25.72 -20.43 17.44
CA CYS A 7 -25.02 -19.14 17.29
C CYS A 7 -25.58 -18.30 16.15
N LEU A 8 -25.95 -18.93 15.03
CA LEU A 8 -26.50 -18.23 13.87
C LEU A 8 -27.91 -17.69 14.13
N LEU A 9 -28.74 -18.46 14.85
CA LEU A 9 -30.08 -18.04 15.26
C LEU A 9 -30.03 -16.89 16.29
N ALA A 10 -29.08 -16.94 17.23
CA ALA A 10 -28.89 -15.90 18.24
C ALA A 10 -28.41 -14.57 17.64
N LEU A 11 -27.52 -14.61 16.63
CA LEU A 11 -27.08 -13.42 15.90
C LEU A 11 -28.21 -12.82 15.04
N LEU A 12 -29.06 -13.66 14.46
CA LEU A 12 -30.27 -13.24 13.72
C LEU A 12 -31.31 -12.57 14.61
N LEU A 13 -31.53 -13.11 15.82
CA LEU A 13 -32.41 -12.50 16.82
C LEU A 13 -31.85 -11.18 17.37
N LEU A 14 -30.53 -11.10 17.61
CA LEU A 14 -29.86 -9.86 18.03
C LEU A 14 -29.92 -8.75 16.98
N ALA A 15 -29.94 -9.11 15.69
CA ALA A 15 -30.12 -8.15 14.58
C ALA A 15 -31.55 -7.62 14.46
N LEU A 16 -32.56 -8.38 14.93
CA LEU A 16 -33.97 -7.98 14.93
C LEU A 16 -34.36 -7.12 16.16
N LEU A 17 -33.63 -7.25 17.27
CA LEU A 17 -33.99 -6.64 18.56
C LEU A 17 -33.25 -5.33 18.89
N ARG A 18 -32.23 -4.91 18.11
CA ARG A 18 -31.51 -3.66 18.35
C ARG A 18 -31.85 -2.57 17.31
N PRO A 19 -32.44 -1.43 17.72
CA PRO A 19 -32.53 -0.27 16.83
C PRO A 19 -31.14 0.32 16.67
N MET A 20 -30.50 0.10 15.52
CA MET A 20 -29.23 0.74 15.20
C MET A 20 -29.44 2.26 15.03
N PRO A 21 -28.52 3.09 15.59
CA PRO A 21 -28.60 4.54 15.44
C PRO A 21 -28.39 4.92 13.97
N LEU A 22 -29.24 5.85 13.52
CA LEU A 22 -29.31 6.38 12.17
C LEU A 22 -27.96 6.91 11.68
N ILE A 23 -27.30 6.15 10.80
CA ILE A 23 -26.35 6.71 9.83
C ILE A 23 -27.18 7.12 8.62
N GLY A 24 -27.20 8.42 8.35
CA GLY A 24 -27.99 9.06 7.30
C GLY A 24 -27.57 8.65 5.90
N LEU A 25 -28.01 7.47 5.44
CA LEU A 25 -28.12 7.15 4.03
C LEU A 25 -29.59 7.08 3.65
N GLY A 26 -29.96 8.00 2.76
CA GLY A 26 -31.29 8.10 2.19
C GLY A 26 -31.78 6.78 1.61
N ARG A 27 -32.97 6.37 2.05
CA ARG A 27 -33.93 5.48 1.37
C ARG A 27 -33.32 4.39 0.50
N ARG A 28 -33.04 3.21 1.09
CA ARG A 28 -33.43 1.85 0.62
C ARG A 28 -32.64 0.73 1.36
N PRO A 29 -32.88 0.49 2.66
CA PRO A 29 -32.23 -0.64 3.38
C PRO A 29 -32.81 -2.02 3.04
N PHE A 30 -33.97 -2.10 2.37
CA PHE A 30 -34.67 -3.38 2.14
C PHE A 30 -34.16 -4.19 0.93
N VAL A 31 -33.42 -3.56 0.00
CA VAL A 31 -32.98 -4.21 -1.24
C VAL A 31 -31.67 -4.99 -1.04
N VAL A 32 -30.82 -4.55 -0.12
CA VAL A 32 -29.50 -5.19 0.13
C VAL A 32 -29.64 -6.52 0.88
N ALA A 33 -30.63 -6.65 1.76
CA ALA A 33 -30.86 -7.88 2.53
C ALA A 33 -31.44 -9.04 1.66
N LEU A 34 -32.22 -8.72 0.62
CA LEU A 34 -32.81 -9.73 -0.28
C LEU A 34 -31.81 -10.31 -1.29
N ILE A 35 -30.78 -9.54 -1.68
CA ILE A 35 -29.74 -10.00 -2.61
C ILE A 35 -28.81 -11.03 -1.95
N LEU A 36 -28.59 -10.95 -0.63
CA LEU A 36 -27.75 -11.90 0.10
C LEU A 36 -28.40 -13.29 0.28
N CYS A 37 -29.73 -13.39 0.39
CA CYS A 37 -30.41 -14.69 0.57
C CYS A 37 -30.72 -15.43 -0.74
N GLY A 38 -30.80 -14.73 -1.89
CA GLY A 38 -31.13 -15.34 -3.18
C GLY A 38 -29.93 -15.86 -3.99
N ALA A 39 -28.72 -15.33 -3.76
CA ALA A 39 -27.54 -15.66 -4.57
C ALA A 39 -26.66 -16.79 -3.98
N LEU A 40 -26.85 -17.14 -2.71
CA LEU A 40 -26.04 -18.15 -2.01
C LEU A 40 -26.36 -19.63 -2.38
N PRO A 41 -27.58 -20.03 -2.81
CA PRO A 41 -27.82 -21.41 -3.21
C PRO A 41 -27.18 -21.80 -4.55
N ALA A 42 -26.90 -20.83 -5.44
CA ALA A 42 -26.35 -21.10 -6.77
C ALA A 42 -24.84 -21.43 -6.75
N LEU A 43 -24.13 -21.10 -5.67
CA LEU A 43 -22.69 -21.39 -5.52
C LEU A 43 -22.42 -22.77 -4.91
N VAL A 44 -23.44 -23.51 -4.45
CA VAL A 44 -23.29 -24.83 -3.79
C VAL A 44 -23.73 -25.99 -4.68
N THR A 45 -24.31 -25.74 -5.87
CA THR A 45 -24.69 -26.80 -6.82
C THR A 45 -23.63 -27.12 -7.86
N GLY A 46 -22.36 -26.74 -7.62
CA GLY A 46 -21.20 -27.14 -8.44
C GLY A 46 -20.72 -28.56 -8.15
N ARG A 47 -21.63 -29.53 -8.09
CA ARG A 47 -21.30 -30.95 -8.07
C ARG A 47 -22.30 -31.65 -8.98
N GLU A 48 -22.07 -31.52 -10.29
CA GLU A 48 -22.77 -32.36 -11.26
C GLU A 48 -22.52 -33.80 -10.85
N LYS A 49 -23.60 -34.50 -10.49
CA LYS A 49 -23.52 -35.92 -10.19
C LYS A 49 -23.17 -36.60 -11.49
N MET A 50 -22.01 -37.25 -11.52
CA MET A 50 -21.59 -38.10 -12.62
C MET A 50 -22.75 -39.03 -12.97
N THR A 51 -23.08 -39.13 -14.27
CA THR A 51 -24.24 -39.93 -14.66
C THR A 51 -23.95 -41.41 -14.44
N GLU A 52 -24.98 -42.20 -14.14
CA GLU A 52 -24.86 -43.65 -13.96
C GLU A 52 -24.23 -44.33 -15.19
N ALA A 53 -24.50 -43.80 -16.39
CA ALA A 53 -23.85 -44.25 -17.64
C ALA A 53 -22.34 -43.97 -17.65
N THR A 54 -21.91 -42.80 -17.18
CA THR A 54 -20.49 -42.45 -17.05
C THR A 54 -19.79 -43.30 -15.99
N GLU A 55 -20.46 -43.62 -14.88
CA GLU A 55 -19.94 -44.55 -13.87
C GLU A 55 -19.74 -45.96 -14.43
N ALA A 56 -20.70 -46.47 -15.21
CA ALA A 56 -20.61 -47.77 -15.85
C ALA A 56 -19.49 -47.82 -16.90
N GLU A 57 -19.33 -46.76 -17.70
CA GLU A 57 -18.24 -46.62 -18.68
C GLU A 57 -16.87 -46.61 -17.98
N LEU A 58 -16.72 -45.78 -16.94
CA LEU A 58 -15.49 -45.71 -16.16
C LEU A 58 -15.17 -47.04 -15.45
N ALA A 59 -16.17 -47.76 -14.95
CA ALA A 59 -15.99 -49.08 -14.37
C ALA A 59 -15.51 -50.11 -15.40
N ALA A 60 -16.05 -50.06 -16.62
CA ALA A 60 -15.59 -50.92 -17.72
C ALA A 60 -14.15 -50.57 -18.13
N LEU A 61 -13.85 -49.28 -18.34
CA LEU A 61 -12.52 -48.79 -18.71
C LEU A 61 -11.47 -49.18 -17.65
N ARG A 62 -11.78 -49.07 -16.36
CA ARG A 62 -10.85 -49.45 -15.29
C ARG A 62 -10.31 -50.87 -15.43
N VAL A 63 -11.14 -51.79 -15.93
CA VAL A 63 -10.79 -53.20 -16.11
C VAL A 63 -10.10 -53.45 -17.44
N THR A 64 -10.51 -52.78 -18.52
CA THR A 64 -10.01 -53.05 -19.87
C THR A 64 -8.82 -52.20 -20.29
N ASP A 65 -8.79 -50.93 -19.89
CA ASP A 65 -7.78 -49.94 -20.24
C ASP A 65 -7.62 -48.90 -19.12
N THR A 66 -6.65 -49.16 -18.24
CA THR A 66 -6.37 -48.31 -17.08
C THR A 66 -5.91 -46.90 -17.49
N ALA A 67 -5.23 -46.75 -18.64
CA ALA A 67 -4.78 -45.45 -19.11
C ALA A 67 -5.98 -44.61 -19.59
N ALA A 68 -6.86 -45.19 -20.41
CA ALA A 68 -8.09 -44.53 -20.85
C ALA A 68 -9.03 -44.22 -19.66
N TYR A 69 -9.06 -45.09 -18.64
CA TYR A 69 -9.78 -44.83 -17.40
C TYR A 69 -9.26 -43.58 -16.67
N LEU A 70 -7.95 -43.46 -16.47
CA LEU A 70 -7.35 -42.33 -15.76
C LEU A 70 -7.52 -41.02 -16.53
N GLU A 71 -7.36 -41.03 -17.85
CA GLU A 71 -7.61 -39.85 -18.70
C GLU A 71 -9.06 -39.39 -18.59
N ARG A 72 -10.02 -40.31 -18.70
CA ARG A 72 -11.44 -40.01 -18.62
C ARG A 72 -11.85 -39.55 -17.22
N LEU A 73 -11.25 -40.12 -16.18
CA LEU A 73 -11.53 -39.74 -14.79
C LEU A 73 -11.01 -38.34 -14.44
N ALA A 74 -9.87 -37.93 -15.01
CA ALA A 74 -9.31 -36.59 -14.81
C ALA A 74 -10.26 -35.46 -15.25
N GLU A 75 -11.07 -35.72 -16.27
CA GLU A 75 -12.03 -34.76 -16.82
C GLU A 75 -13.24 -34.55 -15.89
N TYR A 76 -13.72 -35.61 -15.24
CA TYR A 76 -14.96 -35.58 -14.46
C TYR A 76 -14.78 -35.41 -12.96
N ASP A 77 -13.76 -36.04 -12.39
CA ASP A 77 -13.49 -35.99 -10.96
C ASP A 77 -11.97 -35.87 -10.71
N PRO A 78 -11.40 -34.67 -10.83
CA PRO A 78 -9.97 -34.44 -10.61
C PRO A 78 -9.47 -34.88 -9.23
N ALA A 79 -10.33 -34.80 -8.21
CA ALA A 79 -9.96 -35.19 -6.84
C ALA A 79 -9.86 -36.72 -6.70
N ARG A 80 -10.82 -37.45 -7.28
CA ARG A 80 -10.76 -38.91 -7.35
C ARG A 80 -9.64 -39.38 -8.27
N TRP A 81 -9.45 -38.71 -9.40
CA TRP A 81 -8.37 -39.01 -10.35
C TRP A 81 -7.01 -39.03 -9.67
N LEU A 82 -6.67 -38.01 -8.90
CA LEU A 82 -5.37 -37.94 -8.24
C LEU A 82 -5.14 -39.10 -7.25
N THR A 83 -6.21 -39.51 -6.54
CA THR A 83 -6.19 -40.64 -5.60
C THR A 83 -6.01 -41.98 -6.33
N GLU A 84 -6.68 -42.17 -7.47
CA GLU A 84 -6.57 -43.40 -8.27
C GLU A 84 -5.25 -43.44 -9.04
N LEU A 85 -4.73 -42.29 -9.47
CA LEU A 85 -3.43 -42.16 -10.12
C LEU A 85 -2.30 -42.61 -9.18
N GLU A 86 -2.35 -42.23 -7.90
CA GLU A 86 -1.38 -42.70 -6.89
C GLU A 86 -1.33 -44.23 -6.78
N GLN A 87 -2.50 -44.88 -6.84
CA GLN A 87 -2.62 -46.33 -6.68
C GLN A 87 -2.27 -47.11 -7.95
N LEU A 88 -2.67 -46.60 -9.11
CA LEU A 88 -2.59 -47.31 -10.39
C LEU A 88 -1.34 -46.94 -11.21
N ASP A 89 -0.82 -45.72 -11.06
CA ASP A 89 0.42 -45.24 -11.70
C ASP A 89 1.21 -44.27 -10.78
N PRO A 90 2.01 -44.82 -9.83
CA PRO A 90 2.81 -44.01 -8.91
C PRO A 90 3.82 -43.09 -9.62
N ALA A 91 4.31 -43.46 -10.81
CA ALA A 91 5.26 -42.66 -11.56
C ALA A 91 4.57 -41.44 -12.19
N GLY A 92 3.38 -41.63 -12.77
CA GLY A 92 2.53 -40.54 -13.25
C GLY A 92 2.09 -39.60 -12.14
N PHE A 93 1.74 -40.15 -10.97
CA PHE A 93 1.42 -39.36 -9.78
C PHE A 93 2.61 -38.49 -9.33
N ALA A 94 3.81 -39.07 -9.23
CA ALA A 94 5.01 -38.31 -8.86
C ALA A 94 5.29 -37.16 -9.85
N ALA A 95 5.10 -37.41 -11.15
CA ALA A 95 5.25 -36.39 -12.18
C ALA A 95 4.19 -35.27 -12.07
N GLU A 96 2.94 -35.61 -11.76
CA GLU A 96 1.88 -34.63 -11.53
C GLU A 96 2.14 -33.77 -10.29
N MET A 97 2.55 -34.40 -9.18
CA MET A 97 2.90 -33.67 -7.96
C MET A 97 4.08 -32.72 -8.18
N ALA A 98 5.07 -33.11 -9.00
CA ALA A 98 6.17 -32.23 -9.39
C ALA A 98 5.68 -31.02 -10.20
N ARG A 99 4.79 -31.23 -11.19
CA ARG A 99 4.17 -30.14 -11.95
C ARG A 99 3.41 -29.17 -11.05
N GLN A 100 2.62 -29.69 -10.10
CA GLN A 100 1.87 -28.85 -9.16
C GLN A 100 2.80 -28.07 -8.21
N ALA A 101 3.89 -28.69 -7.74
CA ALA A 101 4.88 -28.02 -6.92
C ALA A 101 5.60 -26.90 -7.69
N GLU A 102 5.96 -27.13 -8.95
CA GLU A 102 6.54 -26.11 -9.83
C GLU A 102 5.55 -24.96 -10.08
N ALA A 103 4.29 -25.27 -10.38
CA ALA A 103 3.24 -24.26 -10.56
C ALA A 103 3.03 -23.42 -9.29
N ALA A 104 2.98 -24.05 -8.12
CA ALA A 104 2.86 -23.36 -6.84
C ALA A 104 4.07 -22.47 -6.53
N GLU A 105 5.29 -22.89 -6.90
CA GLU A 105 6.49 -22.07 -6.77
C GLU A 105 6.45 -20.86 -7.71
N VAL A 106 6.02 -21.04 -8.96
CA VAL A 106 5.81 -19.93 -9.91
C VAL A 106 4.78 -18.94 -9.35
N GLU A 107 3.63 -19.42 -8.89
CA GLU A 107 2.59 -18.58 -8.31
C GLU A 107 3.12 -17.79 -7.10
N ARG A 108 3.89 -18.43 -6.22
CA ARG A 108 4.53 -17.78 -5.07
C ARG A 108 5.50 -16.68 -5.50
N ARG A 109 6.35 -16.95 -6.49
CA ARG A 109 7.30 -15.96 -7.03
C ARG A 109 6.58 -14.77 -7.64
N GLU A 110 5.52 -15.02 -8.39
CA GLU A 110 4.71 -13.95 -8.96
C GLU A 110 3.99 -13.15 -7.87
N ALA A 111 3.44 -13.81 -6.85
CA ALA A 111 2.80 -13.14 -5.72
C ALA A 111 3.80 -12.27 -4.93
N GLU A 112 5.02 -12.76 -4.73
CA GLU A 112 6.10 -11.99 -4.12
C GLU A 112 6.50 -10.79 -5.00
N ALA A 113 6.66 -10.99 -6.31
CA ALA A 113 6.97 -9.92 -7.24
C ALA A 113 5.87 -8.83 -7.27
N ARG A 114 4.59 -9.23 -7.26
CA ARG A 114 3.45 -8.30 -7.16
C ARG A 114 3.51 -7.49 -5.87
N ARG A 115 3.70 -8.14 -4.72
CA ARG A 115 3.85 -7.47 -3.41
C ARG A 115 5.05 -6.52 -3.39
N ALA A 116 6.16 -6.91 -4.00
CA ALA A 116 7.36 -6.07 -4.08
C ALA A 116 7.13 -4.83 -4.97
N ALA A 117 6.41 -4.98 -6.09
CA ALA A 117 6.05 -3.88 -6.97
C ALA A 117 5.09 -2.89 -6.26
N GLU A 118 4.04 -3.40 -5.62
CA GLU A 118 3.10 -2.59 -4.82
C GLU A 118 3.82 -1.84 -3.68
N ALA A 119 4.75 -2.50 -2.99
CA ALA A 119 5.54 -1.87 -1.93
C ALA A 119 6.48 -0.78 -2.46
N ARG A 120 7.08 -0.97 -3.65
CA ARG A 120 7.88 0.07 -4.31
C ARG A 120 7.02 1.28 -4.67
N GLU A 121 5.89 1.05 -5.31
CA GLU A 121 4.96 2.11 -5.68
C GLU A 121 4.44 2.87 -4.44
N ALA A 122 4.09 2.15 -3.37
CA ALA A 122 3.67 2.77 -2.11
C ALA A 122 4.77 3.64 -1.49
N ARG A 123 6.03 3.21 -1.54
CA ARG A 123 7.19 4.00 -1.06
C ARG A 123 7.39 5.26 -1.89
N GLU A 124 7.32 5.15 -3.22
CA GLU A 124 7.45 6.29 -4.13
C GLU A 124 6.32 7.31 -3.91
N ARG A 125 5.08 6.84 -3.79
CA ARG A 125 3.93 7.70 -3.47
C ARG A 125 4.08 8.37 -2.11
N ALA A 126 4.54 7.65 -1.09
CA ALA A 126 4.80 8.21 0.23
C ALA A 126 5.91 9.27 0.20
N GLU A 127 6.99 9.04 -0.56
CA GLU A 127 8.06 10.01 -0.73
C GLU A 127 7.57 11.25 -1.49
N ALA A 128 6.82 11.07 -2.57
CA ALA A 128 6.25 12.16 -3.35
C ALA A 128 5.30 13.02 -2.50
N ARG A 129 4.42 12.38 -1.73
CA ARG A 129 3.53 13.06 -0.78
C ARG A 129 4.32 13.83 0.27
N ARG A 130 5.32 13.21 0.90
CA ARG A 130 6.19 13.88 1.88
C ARG A 130 6.92 15.07 1.25
N ARG A 131 7.37 14.95 0.01
CA ARG A 131 8.02 16.04 -0.74
C ARG A 131 7.06 17.21 -0.97
N SER A 132 5.83 16.93 -1.41
CA SER A 132 4.82 17.97 -1.65
C SER A 132 4.33 18.65 -0.38
N GLU A 133 4.14 17.89 0.71
CA GLU A 133 3.78 18.43 2.03
C GLU A 133 4.88 19.36 2.53
N CYS A 134 6.15 18.95 2.36
CA CYS A 134 7.25 19.79 2.79
C CYS A 134 7.40 21.08 1.97
N SER A 135 7.27 21.03 0.64
CA SER A 135 7.49 22.22 -0.20
C SER A 135 6.47 23.34 0.03
N GLN A 136 5.20 23.00 0.28
CA GLN A 136 4.14 24.03 0.39
C GLN A 136 3.99 24.59 1.80
N THR A 137 4.18 23.77 2.84
CA THR A 137 3.86 24.18 4.21
C THR A 137 5.04 24.87 4.91
N PHE A 138 6.28 24.54 4.56
CA PHE A 138 7.44 24.90 5.39
C PHE A 138 8.39 25.92 4.78
N GLU A 139 8.14 26.45 3.58
CA GLU A 139 9.01 27.45 2.96
C GLU A 139 9.19 28.71 3.82
N THR A 140 8.10 29.29 4.31
CA THR A 140 8.13 30.45 5.22
C THR A 140 8.86 30.14 6.51
N GLN A 141 8.66 28.95 7.08
CA GLN A 141 9.33 28.52 8.30
C GLN A 141 10.83 28.32 8.09
N ALA A 142 11.23 27.73 6.95
CA ALA A 142 12.62 27.59 6.56
C ALA A 142 13.28 28.97 6.44
N TYR A 143 12.58 29.96 5.88
CA TYR A 143 13.11 31.32 5.78
C TYR A 143 13.33 31.98 7.15
N ILE A 144 12.36 31.84 8.08
CA ILE A 144 12.50 32.33 9.46
C ILE A 144 13.67 31.64 10.18
N ALA A 145 13.82 30.33 10.00
CA ALA A 145 14.95 29.58 10.55
C ALA A 145 16.28 30.05 9.96
N ALA A 146 16.34 30.28 8.65
CA ALA A 146 17.53 30.78 7.98
C ALA A 146 17.95 32.16 8.52
N GLN A 147 16.99 33.07 8.72
CA GLN A 147 17.27 34.37 9.36
C GLN A 147 17.89 34.19 10.74
N THR A 148 17.41 33.22 11.52
CA THR A 148 17.97 32.91 12.85
C THR A 148 19.43 32.46 12.76
N PHE A 149 19.77 31.57 11.83
CA PHE A 149 21.15 31.12 11.63
C PHE A 149 22.04 32.25 11.11
N VAL A 150 21.60 32.98 10.08
CA VAL A 150 22.36 34.10 9.52
C VAL A 150 22.64 35.15 10.58
N THR A 151 21.63 35.54 11.36
CA THR A 151 21.75 36.55 12.41
C THR A 151 22.82 36.21 13.45
N ARG A 152 23.00 34.92 13.78
CA ARG A 152 24.02 34.46 14.74
C ARG A 152 25.46 34.63 14.23
N GLU A 153 25.65 34.66 12.92
CA GLU A 153 26.97 34.83 12.29
C GLU A 153 27.35 36.31 12.07
N LEU A 154 26.41 37.25 12.26
CA LEU A 154 26.64 38.66 12.01
C LEU A 154 27.42 39.32 13.14
N ARG A 155 28.25 40.32 12.78
CA ARG A 155 29.01 41.13 13.76
C ARG A 155 28.10 41.93 14.69
N SER A 156 26.97 42.41 14.17
CA SER A 156 25.95 43.16 14.91
C SER A 156 24.57 42.54 14.68
N PRO A 157 24.22 41.45 15.39
CA PRO A 157 22.99 40.70 15.17
C PRO A 157 21.71 41.54 15.25
N GLY A 158 21.66 42.50 16.19
CA GLY A 158 20.50 43.37 16.39
C GLY A 158 20.26 44.41 15.29
N SER A 159 21.19 44.55 14.34
CA SER A 159 21.07 45.47 13.20
C SER A 159 20.62 44.78 11.90
N ALA A 160 20.37 43.47 11.94
CA ALA A 160 20.06 42.68 10.76
C ALA A 160 18.67 43.00 10.20
N GLU A 161 18.61 43.38 8.94
CA GLU A 161 17.38 43.60 8.19
C GLU A 161 17.33 42.66 6.97
N PHE A 162 16.24 41.91 6.85
CA PHE A 162 16.05 40.88 5.83
C PHE A 162 14.91 41.28 4.86
N PRO A 163 15.01 40.90 3.57
CA PRO A 163 13.94 41.15 2.61
C PRO A 163 12.68 40.35 2.95
N SER A 164 11.55 40.79 2.41
CA SER A 164 10.30 40.03 2.50
C SER A 164 10.31 38.87 1.50
N ILE A 165 9.91 37.68 1.95
CA ILE A 165 9.83 36.48 1.10
C ILE A 165 8.86 36.66 -0.09
N HIS A 166 7.86 37.54 0.01
CA HIS A 166 6.85 37.73 -1.03
C HIS A 166 7.22 38.77 -2.09
N ARG A 167 8.37 39.47 -1.96
CA ARG A 167 8.79 40.53 -2.89
C ARG A 167 9.69 40.04 -4.04
N GLY A 168 9.91 38.72 -4.15
CA GLY A 168 10.76 38.12 -5.19
C GLY A 168 12.26 38.31 -4.98
N GLU A 169 12.66 38.86 -3.82
CA GLU A 169 14.07 39.09 -3.44
C GLU A 169 14.71 37.87 -2.76
N VAL A 170 13.89 36.87 -2.43
CA VAL A 170 14.29 35.61 -1.82
C VAL A 170 14.09 34.50 -2.84
N SER A 171 15.15 33.74 -3.12
CA SER A 171 15.08 32.52 -3.93
C SER A 171 15.06 31.32 -3.01
N SER A 172 14.09 30.43 -3.21
CA SER A 172 13.90 29.21 -2.45
C SER A 172 13.87 28.02 -3.40
N ARG A 173 14.60 26.96 -3.02
CA ARG A 173 14.59 25.68 -3.72
C ARG A 173 14.47 24.56 -2.71
N THR A 174 13.46 23.72 -2.85
CA THR A 174 13.33 22.51 -2.04
C THR A 174 14.39 21.48 -2.45
N LEU A 175 15.14 20.99 -1.47
CA LEU A 175 16.01 19.83 -1.57
C LEU A 175 15.22 18.62 -1.06
N GLY A 176 15.38 17.44 -1.67
CA GLY A 176 14.65 16.23 -1.26
C GLY A 176 14.75 15.95 0.25
N GLY A 177 13.73 15.31 0.83
CA GLY A 177 13.72 15.01 2.27
C GLY A 177 13.51 16.23 3.17
N CYS A 178 12.69 17.19 2.75
CA CYS A 178 12.36 18.41 3.51
C CYS A 178 13.58 19.31 3.78
N GLY A 179 14.52 19.32 2.84
CA GLY A 179 15.61 20.28 2.81
C GLY A 179 15.23 21.53 2.01
N PHE A 180 15.88 22.64 2.28
CA PHE A 180 15.66 23.91 1.59
C PHE A 180 16.99 24.59 1.36
N ARG A 181 17.22 25.03 0.12
CA ARG A 181 18.28 25.98 -0.22
C ARG A 181 17.62 27.35 -0.41
N LEU A 182 17.99 28.29 0.42
CA LEU A 182 17.51 29.67 0.42
C LEU A 182 18.66 30.60 0.03
N ALA A 183 18.41 31.53 -0.87
CA ALA A 183 19.35 32.58 -1.24
C ALA A 183 18.66 33.95 -1.13
N ALA A 184 19.27 34.85 -0.38
CA ALA A 184 18.77 36.20 -0.14
C ALA A 184 19.92 37.15 0.22
N TYR A 185 19.60 38.33 0.72
CA TYR A 185 20.57 39.27 1.29
C TYR A 185 20.17 39.65 2.70
N VAL A 186 21.14 40.18 3.46
CA VAL A 186 20.92 40.83 4.75
C VAL A 186 21.65 42.17 4.76
N ASP A 187 20.97 43.21 5.22
CA ASP A 187 21.58 44.51 5.49
C ASP A 187 21.92 44.54 6.98
N ALA A 188 23.20 44.70 7.33
CA ALA A 188 23.65 44.69 8.73
C ALA A 188 24.86 45.60 8.94
N GLN A 189 25.04 46.10 10.17
CA GLN A 189 26.18 46.93 10.53
C GLN A 189 27.47 46.12 10.65
N ASN A 190 28.55 46.63 10.06
CA ASN A 190 29.91 46.12 10.27
C ASN A 190 30.52 46.66 11.58
N ALA A 191 31.78 46.35 11.84
CA ALA A 191 32.51 46.81 13.04
C ALA A 191 32.67 48.34 13.13
N PHE A 192 32.44 49.07 12.05
CA PHE A 192 32.51 50.55 11.99
C PHE A 192 31.13 51.21 12.03
N GLY A 193 30.05 50.44 12.24
CA GLY A 193 28.69 50.97 12.27
C GLY A 193 28.08 51.29 10.91
N ALA A 194 28.78 51.00 9.81
CA ALA A 194 28.25 51.15 8.46
C ALA A 194 27.37 49.95 8.09
N VAL A 195 26.20 50.22 7.51
CA VAL A 195 25.28 49.18 7.02
C VAL A 195 25.80 48.65 5.68
N ILE A 196 26.03 47.34 5.60
CA ILE A 196 26.48 46.66 4.40
C ILE A 196 25.47 45.58 4.02
N ARG A 197 25.09 45.57 2.74
CA ARG A 197 24.32 44.48 2.14
C ARG A 197 25.22 43.30 1.84
N THR A 198 24.93 42.16 2.45
CA THR A 198 25.68 40.91 2.23
C THR A 198 24.73 39.84 1.68
N ARG A 199 25.11 39.17 0.59
CA ARG A 199 24.32 38.05 0.08
C ARG A 199 24.63 36.79 0.87
N PHE A 200 23.63 35.94 1.05
CA PHE A 200 23.84 34.65 1.70
C PHE A 200 23.09 33.53 0.97
N VAL A 201 23.62 32.32 1.11
CA VAL A 201 22.97 31.07 0.75
C VAL A 201 22.97 30.17 1.97
N VAL A 202 21.80 29.66 2.35
CA VAL A 202 21.62 28.76 3.48
C VAL A 202 20.96 27.48 3.00
N GLU A 203 21.50 26.35 3.43
CA GLU A 203 20.85 25.05 3.29
C GLU A 203 20.39 24.55 4.65
N LEU A 204 19.10 24.27 4.76
CA LEU A 204 18.47 23.76 5.98
C LEU A 204 17.82 22.41 5.71
N ARG A 205 17.66 21.62 6.77
CA ARG A 205 16.86 20.40 6.75
C ARG A 205 15.93 20.37 7.96
N ARG A 206 14.64 20.12 7.73
CA ARG A 206 13.68 19.96 8.83
C ARG A 206 13.84 18.60 9.51
N VAL A 207 13.92 18.59 10.83
CA VAL A 207 13.94 17.38 11.65
C VAL A 207 12.49 16.91 11.86
N PRO A 208 12.10 15.70 11.42
CA PRO A 208 10.71 15.25 11.45
C PRO A 208 10.09 15.21 12.85
N ASP A 209 10.89 14.88 13.87
CA ASP A 209 10.39 14.48 15.18
C ASP A 209 10.17 15.65 16.16
N HIS A 210 10.75 16.82 15.90
CA HIS A 210 10.81 17.91 16.90
C HIS A 210 10.44 19.29 16.36
N ASP A 211 9.92 19.38 15.13
CA ASP A 211 9.65 20.65 14.44
C ASP A 211 10.85 21.63 14.48
N ALA A 212 12.05 21.07 14.40
CA ALA A 212 13.32 21.79 14.47
C ALA A 212 13.99 21.86 13.09
N TRP A 213 14.91 22.80 12.94
CA TRP A 213 15.69 23.02 11.72
C TRP A 213 17.17 22.76 11.97
N ASP A 214 17.75 21.85 11.20
CA ASP A 214 19.20 21.63 11.17
C ASP A 214 19.82 22.52 10.09
N LEU A 215 20.90 23.21 10.46
CA LEU A 215 21.76 23.90 9.50
C LEU A 215 22.64 22.87 8.78
N VAL A 216 22.49 22.76 7.46
CA VAL A 216 23.36 21.93 6.63
C VAL A 216 24.57 22.74 6.19
N SER A 217 24.35 23.96 5.68
CA SER A 217 25.43 24.87 5.31
C SER A 217 24.95 26.33 5.31
N ILE A 218 25.90 27.25 5.52
CA ILE A 218 25.72 28.69 5.36
C ILE A 218 26.93 29.25 4.61
N ALA A 219 26.68 30.09 3.62
CA ALA A 219 27.71 30.76 2.84
C ALA A 219 27.34 32.23 2.65
N PHE A 220 28.31 33.11 2.84
CA PHE A 220 28.18 34.54 2.57
C PHE A 220 28.91 34.89 1.27
N GLY A 221 28.22 35.61 0.39
CA GLY A 221 28.77 36.15 -0.83
C GLY A 221 29.05 37.65 -0.69
N THR A 222 30.20 38.07 -1.20
CA THR A 222 30.59 39.48 -1.38
C THR A 222 29.96 40.06 -2.64
#